data_AF-A0A1E5G018-F1
#
_entry.id   AF-A0A1E5G018-F1
#
_cell.length_a   1.000
_cell.length_b   1.000
_cell.length_c   1.000
_cell.angle_alpha   90.00
_cell.angle_beta   90.00
_cell.angle_gamma   90.00
#
_symmetry.space_group_name_H-M   'P 1'
#
loop_
_entity.id
_entity.type
_entity.pdbx_description
1 polymer ?
#
loop_
_entity_poly.entity_id
_entity_poly.type
_entity_poly.pdbx_seq_one_letter_code
_entity_poly.pdbx_strand_id
1 'polypeptide(L)'
;MALNLSYQDLAEKTGISKSTLQRYETGAIKSLGVDKLEILAEALKTTPAYLMGWVQEPKSLAKNTFTSAKEAMEFILSTPVLMRYGGYDVNNMSNEQVVEFANELLHHLELVSYKYKSRR
;
A
#
# COMPACT_ATOMS: atom_id res chain seq x y z
N MET A 1 18.17 -3.01 2.47
CA MET A 1 18.89 -3.79 1.44
C MET A 1 18.50 -3.21 0.08
N ALA A 2 19.47 -2.86 -0.76
CA ALA A 2 19.17 -2.39 -2.11
C ALA A 2 18.76 -3.58 -3.00
N LEU A 3 17.77 -3.40 -3.88
CA LEU A 3 17.17 -4.49 -4.66
C LEU A 3 18.02 -4.98 -5.84
N ASN A 4 19.16 -4.34 -6.11
CA ASN A 4 20.09 -4.66 -7.20
C ASN A 4 19.40 -4.91 -8.56
N LEU A 5 18.32 -4.16 -8.83
CA LEU A 5 17.58 -4.19 -10.08
C LEU A 5 18.17 -3.18 -11.07
N SER A 6 18.36 -3.59 -12.31
CA SER A 6 18.64 -2.68 -13.41
C SER A 6 17.34 -2.05 -13.93
N TYR A 7 17.45 -0.97 -14.72
CA TYR A 7 16.28 -0.42 -15.41
C TYR A 7 15.64 -1.41 -16.39
N GLN A 8 16.41 -2.39 -16.89
CA GLN A 8 15.87 -3.43 -17.77
C GLN A 8 14.95 -4.36 -16.97
N ASP A 9 15.38 -4.79 -15.78
CA ASP A 9 14.58 -5.65 -14.90
C ASP A 9 13.30 -4.94 -14.44
N LEU A 10 13.39 -3.64 -14.14
CA LEU A 10 12.24 -2.81 -13.81
C LEU A 10 11.28 -2.65 -14.98
N ALA A 11 11.78 -2.51 -16.21
CA ALA A 11 10.93 -2.40 -17.39
C ALA A 11 10.14 -3.69 -17.64
N GLU A 12 10.78 -4.84 -17.46
CA GLU A 12 10.15 -6.16 -17.60
C GLU A 12 9.10 -6.40 -16.51
N LYS A 13 9.35 -5.94 -15.28
CA LYS A 13 8.39 -6.07 -14.15
C LYS A 13 7.20 -5.14 -14.25
N THR A 14 7.39 -3.92 -14.75
CA THR A 14 6.38 -2.85 -14.67
C THR A 14 5.67 -2.58 -16.00
N GLY A 15 6.20 -3.08 -17.12
CA GLY A 15 5.76 -2.73 -18.47
C GLY A 15 6.11 -1.30 -18.88
N ILE A 16 6.84 -0.54 -18.04
CA ILE A 16 7.27 0.83 -18.33
C ILE A 16 8.61 0.77 -19.07
N SER A 17 8.73 1.50 -20.18
CA SER A 17 9.99 1.50 -20.94
C SER A 17 11.17 2.04 -20.12
N LYS A 18 12.36 1.48 -20.35
CA LYS A 18 13.62 1.93 -19.73
C LYS A 18 13.84 3.44 -19.82
N SER A 19 13.55 4.06 -20.97
CA SER A 19 13.70 5.51 -21.13
C SER A 19 12.72 6.29 -20.26
N THR A 20 11.50 5.79 -20.08
CA THR A 20 10.50 6.41 -19.22
C THR A 20 10.89 6.31 -17.75
N LEU A 21 11.40 5.16 -17.32
CA LEU A 21 11.93 4.95 -15.95
C LEU A 21 13.07 5.93 -15.63
N GLN A 22 14.04 6.06 -16.54
CA GLN A 22 15.15 7.02 -16.38
C GLN A 22 14.66 8.48 -16.33
N ARG A 23 13.63 8.81 -17.11
CA ARG A 23 13.02 10.15 -17.09
C ARG A 23 12.24 10.42 -15.80
N TYR A 24 11.69 9.41 -15.14
CA TYR A 24 11.10 9.56 -13.81
C TYR A 24 12.17 9.86 -12.76
N GLU A 25 13.28 9.11 -12.77
CA GLU A 25 14.36 9.32 -11.81
C GLU A 25 15.07 10.67 -11.96
N THR A 26 15.30 11.09 -13.20
CA THR A 26 15.95 12.39 -13.49
C THR A 26 15.00 13.58 -13.33
N GLY A 27 13.71 13.36 -13.06
CA GLY A 27 12.71 14.42 -12.95
C GLY A 27 12.31 15.07 -14.29
N ALA A 28 12.73 14.48 -15.43
CA ALA A 28 12.33 14.92 -16.76
C ALA A 28 10.83 14.67 -17.06
N ILE A 29 10.19 13.78 -16.30
CA ILE A 29 8.72 13.66 -16.21
C ILE A 29 8.33 13.91 -14.76
N LYS A 30 7.62 15.01 -14.50
CA LYS A 30 7.16 15.38 -13.14
C LYS A 30 5.84 14.73 -12.74
N SER A 31 5.05 14.27 -13.71
CA SER A 31 3.74 13.66 -13.48
C SER A 31 3.84 12.15 -13.65
N LEU A 32 3.75 11.42 -12.54
CA LEU A 32 3.61 9.97 -12.51
C LEU A 32 2.14 9.65 -12.24
N GLY A 33 1.49 8.92 -13.15
CA GLY A 33 0.10 8.47 -12.94
C GLY A 33 0.02 7.53 -11.73
N VAL A 34 -1.10 7.57 -11.02
CA VAL A 34 -1.32 6.76 -9.80
C VAL A 34 -1.11 5.27 -10.09
N ASP A 35 -1.67 4.79 -11.19
CA ASP A 35 -1.57 3.40 -11.66
C ASP A 35 -0.10 2.98 -11.87
N LYS A 36 0.73 3.87 -12.42
CA LYS A 36 2.18 3.60 -12.62
C LYS A 36 2.97 3.67 -11.32
N LEU A 37 2.55 4.53 -10.40
CA LEU A 37 3.18 4.68 -9.09
C LEU A 37 2.97 3.41 -8.24
N GLU A 38 1.77 2.83 -8.27
CA GLU A 38 1.47 1.56 -7.57
C GLU A 38 2.30 0.40 -8.13
N ILE A 39 2.30 0.23 -9.46
CA ILE A 39 3.09 -0.81 -10.13
C ILE A 39 4.59 -0.68 -9.81
N LEU A 40 5.12 0.55 -9.79
CA LEU A 40 6.51 0.80 -9.42
C LEU A 40 6.79 0.48 -7.95
N ALA A 41 5.90 0.86 -7.04
CA ALA A 41 6.05 0.60 -5.62
C ALA A 41 6.09 -0.91 -5.34
N GLU A 42 5.22 -1.69 -5.98
CA GLU A 42 5.20 -3.14 -5.88
C GLU A 42 6.49 -3.77 -6.44
N ALA A 43 6.90 -3.37 -7.64
CA ALA A 43 8.13 -3.86 -8.27
C ALA A 43 9.40 -3.55 -7.46
N LEU A 44 9.42 -2.37 -6.81
CA LEU A 44 10.49 -1.89 -5.95
C LEU A 44 10.31 -2.30 -4.47
N LYS A 45 9.33 -3.16 -4.16
CA LYS A 45 9.03 -3.63 -2.78
C LYS A 45 9.03 -2.48 -1.76
N THR A 46 8.44 -1.35 -2.16
CA THR A 46 8.36 -0.12 -1.37
C THR A 46 6.93 0.38 -1.40
N THR A 47 6.69 1.63 -0.97
CA THR A 47 5.36 2.22 -0.97
C THR A 47 5.28 3.40 -1.94
N PRO A 48 4.10 3.67 -2.51
CA PRO A 48 3.85 4.91 -3.26
C PRO A 48 4.26 6.15 -2.46
N ALA A 49 3.96 6.16 -1.16
CA ALA A 49 4.34 7.24 -0.26
C ALA A 49 5.86 7.45 -0.16
N TYR A 50 6.64 6.37 -0.16
CA TYR A 50 8.10 6.46 -0.15
C TYR A 50 8.65 6.97 -1.48
N LEU A 51 8.14 6.47 -2.61
CA LEU A 51 8.54 6.95 -3.94
C LEU A 51 8.20 8.44 -4.14
N MET A 52 7.11 8.91 -3.54
CA MET A 52 6.70 10.32 -3.56
C MET A 52 7.46 11.19 -2.53
N GLY A 53 8.33 10.60 -1.71
CA GLY A 53 9.07 11.32 -0.67
C GLY A 53 8.20 11.80 0.50
N TRP A 54 7.00 11.25 0.67
CA TRP A 54 6.11 11.58 1.79
C TRP A 54 6.54 10.92 3.10
N VAL A 55 7.34 9.85 3.00
CA VAL A 55 7.95 9.15 4.15
C VAL A 55 9.44 8.95 3.91
N GLN A 56 10.24 9.10 4.96
CA GLN A 56 11.71 9.01 4.88
C GLN A 56 12.25 7.58 4.95
N GLU A 57 11.44 6.63 5.41
CA GLU A 57 11.82 5.22 5.45
C GLU A 57 10.91 4.40 4.53
N PRO A 58 11.48 3.45 3.75
CA PRO A 58 10.70 2.47 3.02
C PRO A 58 10.16 1.46 4.02
N LYS A 59 9.20 1.89 4.84
CA LYS A 59 8.44 0.97 5.69
C LYS A 59 7.54 0.19 4.75
N SER A 60 7.80 -1.11 4.63
CA SER A 60 6.82 -1.99 4.01
C SER A 60 5.52 -1.87 4.80
N LEU A 61 4.40 -1.78 4.08
CA LEU A 61 3.05 -1.83 4.65
C LEU A 61 2.85 -3.13 5.48
N ALA A 62 3.70 -4.14 5.24
CA ALA A 62 3.71 -5.44 5.90
C ALA A 62 3.94 -5.42 7.42
N LYS A 63 4.26 -4.28 8.04
CA LYS A 63 4.42 -4.23 9.51
C LYS A 63 3.11 -4.10 10.29
N ASN A 64 1.98 -3.79 9.64
CA ASN A 64 0.73 -3.57 10.36
C ASN A 64 -0.37 -4.59 10.01
N THR A 65 -0.15 -5.54 9.10
CA THR A 65 -1.21 -6.49 8.68
C THR A 65 -1.52 -7.55 9.73
N PHE A 66 -2.79 -7.89 9.87
CA PHE A 66 -3.26 -9.03 10.65
C PHE A 66 -2.92 -10.34 9.93
N THR A 67 -2.46 -11.33 10.68
CA THR A 67 -2.15 -12.69 10.20
C THR A 67 -3.02 -13.76 10.85
N SER A 68 -3.83 -13.37 11.83
CA SER A 68 -4.75 -14.23 12.57
C SER A 68 -6.17 -13.68 12.47
N ALA A 69 -7.13 -14.55 12.16
CA ALA A 69 -8.55 -14.20 12.11
C ALA A 69 -9.06 -13.64 13.44
N LYS A 70 -8.50 -14.10 14.57
CA LYS A 70 -8.87 -13.61 15.90
C LYS A 70 -8.53 -12.13 16.07
N GLU A 71 -7.28 -11.75 15.77
CA GLU A 71 -6.83 -10.37 15.89
C GLU A 71 -7.56 -9.44 14.91
N ALA A 72 -7.76 -9.93 13.68
CA ALA A 72 -8.55 -9.24 12.65
C ALA A 72 -9.99 -8.98 13.11
N MET A 73 -10.64 -10.00 13.71
CA MET A 73 -11.99 -9.87 14.26
C MET A 73 -12.04 -8.86 15.41
N GLU A 74 -11.11 -8.95 16.36
CA GLU A 74 -11.00 -8.00 17.48
C GLU A 74 -10.87 -6.55 16.96
N PHE A 75 -10.05 -6.32 15.93
CA PHE A 75 -9.93 -5.02 15.29
C PHE A 75 -11.23 -4.53 14.65
N ILE A 76 -11.90 -5.36 13.85
CA ILE A 76 -13.17 -5.01 13.20
C ILE A 76 -14.24 -4.66 14.24
N LEU A 77 -14.38 -5.48 15.28
CA LEU A 77 -15.35 -5.28 16.35
C LEU A 77 -15.02 -4.06 17.23
N SER A 78 -13.74 -3.73 17.38
CA SER A 78 -13.29 -2.53 18.10
C SER A 78 -13.62 -1.21 17.39
N THR A 79 -14.12 -1.29 16.14
CA THR A 79 -14.50 -0.13 15.32
C THR A 79 -16.02 -0.08 15.12
N PRO A 80 -16.81 0.38 16.13
CA PRO A 80 -18.28 0.36 16.10
C PRO A 80 -18.92 1.02 14.88
N VAL A 81 -18.24 1.99 14.26
CA VAL A 81 -18.75 2.70 13.09
C VAL A 81 -18.83 1.81 11.85
N LEU A 82 -17.95 0.80 11.70
CA LEU A 82 -17.97 -0.06 10.52
C LEU A 82 -19.24 -0.90 10.46
N MET A 83 -19.71 -1.42 11.61
CA MET A 83 -21.00 -2.14 11.71
C MET A 83 -22.18 -1.26 11.29
N ARG A 84 -22.07 0.07 11.48
CA ARG A 84 -23.12 1.02 11.11
C ARG A 84 -23.20 1.28 9.60
N TYR A 85 -22.10 1.11 8.87
CA TYR A 85 -22.06 1.36 7.43
C TYR A 85 -22.18 0.10 6.57
N GLY A 86 -21.90 -1.07 7.13
CA GLY A 86 -21.41 -2.16 6.29
C GLY A 86 -22.35 -3.32 5.98
N GLY A 87 -23.47 -3.50 6.67
CA GLY A 87 -24.41 -4.61 6.40
C GLY A 87 -23.78 -6.01 6.36
N TYR A 88 -22.52 -6.15 6.78
CA TYR A 88 -21.72 -7.35 6.66
C TYR A 88 -21.86 -8.16 7.95
N ASP A 89 -21.92 -9.48 7.81
CA ASP A 89 -21.97 -10.38 8.95
C ASP A 89 -20.63 -11.08 9.09
N VAL A 90 -19.78 -10.53 9.95
CA VAL A 90 -18.44 -11.06 10.24
C VAL A 90 -18.48 -12.49 10.77
N ASN A 91 -19.60 -12.93 11.35
CA ASN A 91 -19.74 -14.29 11.87
C ASN A 91 -19.95 -15.32 10.75
N ASN A 92 -20.33 -14.87 9.56
CA ASN A 92 -20.53 -15.70 8.37
C ASN A 92 -19.34 -15.66 7.40
N MET A 93 -18.26 -14.98 7.76
CA MET A 93 -17.03 -14.92 6.95
C MET A 93 -16.08 -16.07 7.31
N SER A 94 -15.32 -16.57 6.34
CA SER A 94 -14.20 -17.48 6.61
C SER A 94 -13.05 -16.76 7.32
N ASN A 95 -12.15 -17.51 7.96
CA ASN A 95 -10.98 -16.94 8.62
C ASN A 95 -10.12 -16.11 7.66
N GLU A 96 -9.95 -16.57 6.42
CA GLU A 96 -9.21 -15.87 5.38
C GLU A 96 -9.91 -14.55 5.01
N GLN A 97 -11.23 -14.58 4.85
CA GLN A 97 -12.03 -13.38 4.54
C GLN A 97 -11.99 -12.35 5.67
N VAL A 98 -12.03 -12.78 6.94
CA VAL A 98 -11.91 -11.89 8.09
C VAL A 98 -10.55 -11.19 8.09
N VAL A 99 -9.48 -11.94 7.80
CA VAL A 99 -8.12 -11.39 7.72
C VAL A 99 -7.98 -10.42 6.54
N GLU A 100 -8.47 -10.78 5.35
CA GLU A 100 -8.45 -9.93 4.17
C GLU A 100 -9.19 -8.62 4.43
N PHE A 101 -10.42 -8.70 4.94
CA PHE A 101 -11.23 -7.54 5.25
C PHE A 101 -10.58 -6.60 6.28
N ALA A 102 -10.02 -7.15 7.36
CA ALA A 102 -9.33 -6.34 8.37
C ALA A 102 -8.09 -5.64 7.79
N ASN A 103 -7.35 -6.30 6.89
CA ASN A 103 -6.19 -5.72 6.23
C ASN A 103 -6.57 -4.62 5.22
N GLU A 104 -7.65 -4.79 4.46
CA GLU A 104 -8.17 -3.74 3.56
C GLU A 104 -8.61 -2.48 4.32
N LEU A 105 -9.30 -2.67 5.45
CA LEU A 105 -9.73 -1.58 6.33
C LEU A 105 -8.53 -0.82 6.91
N LEU A 106 -7.54 -1.55 7.40
CA LEU A 106 -6.32 -0.98 7.93
C LEU A 106 -5.56 -0.18 6.87
N HIS A 107 -5.46 -0.71 5.65
CA HIS A 107 -4.81 -0.03 4.54
C HIS A 107 -5.51 1.30 4.22
N HIS A 108 -6.85 1.32 4.19
CA HIS A 108 -7.62 2.54 4.01
C HIS A 108 -7.35 3.58 5.11
N LEU A 109 -7.36 3.16 6.38
CA LEU A 109 -7.06 4.06 7.51
C LEU A 109 -5.65 4.64 7.40
N GLU A 110 -4.67 3.82 6.98
CA GLU A 110 -3.30 4.27 6.78
C GLU A 110 -3.21 5.33 5.67
N LEU A 111 -3.79 5.09 4.50
CA LEU A 111 -3.83 6.05 3.40
C LEU A 111 -4.48 7.37 3.81
N VAL A 112 -5.61 7.30 4.52
CA VAL A 112 -6.28 8.48 5.06
C VAL A 112 -5.39 9.20 6.07
N SER A 113 -4.68 8.49 6.94
CA SER A 113 -3.79 9.09 7.94
C SER A 113 -2.67 9.90 7.29
N TYR A 114 -2.13 9.46 6.15
CA TYR A 114 -1.09 10.20 5.42
C TYR A 114 -1.60 11.55 4.90
N LYS A 115 -2.86 11.64 4.48
CA LYS A 115 -3.47 12.90 4.04
C LYS A 115 -3.44 13.98 5.14
N TYR A 116 -3.48 13.59 6.40
CA TYR A 116 -3.58 14.51 7.54
C TYR A 116 -2.34 14.52 8.45
N LYS A 117 -1.30 13.75 8.12
CA LYS A 117 -0.02 13.81 8.83
C LYS A 117 0.62 15.17 8.55
N SER A 118 0.52 16.06 9.54
CA SER A 118 0.98 17.45 9.45
C SER A 118 2.41 17.51 8.93
N ARG A 119 2.64 18.34 7.90
CA ARG A 119 3.98 18.79 7.50
C ARG A 119 4.55 19.59 8.67
N ARG A 120 5.28 18.93 9.57
CA ARG A 120 6.23 19.57 10.46
C ARG A 120 7.63 19.23 9.98
#